data_AF-A0A1B6L708-F1
#
_entry.id   AF-A0A1B6L708-F1
#
_cell.length_a   1.000
_cell.length_b   1.000
_cell.length_c   1.000
_cell.angle_alpha   90.00
_cell.angle_beta   90.00
_cell.angle_gamma   90.00
#
_symmetry.space_group_name_H-M   'P 1'
#
loop_
_entity.id
_entity.type
_entity.pdbx_description
1 polymer ?
#
loop_
_entity_poly.entity_id
_entity_poly.type
_entity_poly.pdbx_seq_one_letter_code
_entity_poly.pdbx_strand_id
1 'polypeptide(L)'
;MPGLAVGANNRNQYQPMLESIDNLLSSMSNQSIQQFGLPSPNQETNSSASNREYLKELSYDIDRLSKLVNDNVPKLNEEQKGIYNEVISSIFSNSGLLFFL
;
A
#
# COMPACT_ATOMS: atom_id res chain seq x y z
N MET A 1 -34.03 -10.61 -12.50
CA MET A 1 -33.19 -10.87 -11.31
C MET A 1 -31.74 -10.66 -11.71
N PRO A 2 -31.09 -9.52 -11.41
CA PRO A 2 -29.68 -9.34 -11.66
C PRO A 2 -28.89 -9.84 -10.44
N GLY A 3 -28.10 -10.90 -10.64
CA GLY A 3 -27.18 -11.43 -9.64
C GLY A 3 -26.02 -10.46 -9.40
N LEU A 4 -25.69 -10.25 -8.13
CA LEU A 4 -24.58 -9.42 -7.67
C LEU A 4 -23.25 -9.92 -8.24
N ALA A 5 -22.66 -9.18 -9.18
CA ALA A 5 -21.25 -9.29 -9.53
C ALA A 5 -20.38 -8.54 -8.50
N VAL A 6 -20.43 -8.96 -7.24
CA VAL A 6 -19.53 -8.49 -6.18
C VAL A 6 -18.46 -9.56 -5.97
N GLY A 7 -17.42 -9.55 -6.81
CA GLY A 7 -16.33 -10.53 -6.68
C GLY A 7 -15.13 -10.33 -7.60
N ALA A 8 -15.23 -9.47 -8.62
CA ALA A 8 -14.14 -9.26 -9.58
C ALA A 8 -13.12 -8.18 -9.16
N ASN A 9 -13.46 -7.31 -8.20
CA ASN A 9 -12.65 -6.10 -7.93
C ASN A 9 -11.43 -6.34 -7.01
N ASN A 10 -11.35 -7.47 -6.31
CA ASN A 10 -10.26 -7.75 -5.37
C ASN A 10 -9.19 -8.72 -5.91
N ARG A 11 -9.43 -9.39 -7.05
CA ARG A 11 -8.54 -10.47 -7.55
C ARG A 11 -7.17 -10.01 -8.03
N ASN A 12 -7.01 -8.72 -8.35
CA ASN A 12 -5.78 -8.17 -8.91
C ASN A 12 -4.78 -7.74 -7.83
N GLN A 13 -5.27 -7.46 -6.61
CA GLN A 13 -4.44 -7.03 -5.47
C GLN A 13 -3.63 -8.17 -4.85
N TYR A 14 -4.06 -9.42 -5.06
CA TYR A 14 -3.41 -10.59 -4.48
C TYR A 14 -2.43 -11.28 -5.43
N GLN A 15 -2.38 -10.91 -6.71
CA GLN A 15 -1.47 -11.51 -7.69
C GLN A 15 0.02 -11.45 -7.28
N PRO A 16 0.58 -10.29 -6.87
CA PRO A 16 1.99 -10.24 -6.45
C PRO A 16 2.26 -11.05 -5.18
N MET A 17 1.27 -11.20 -4.30
CA MET A 17 1.36 -12.06 -3.13
C MET A 17 1.33 -13.55 -3.54
N LEU A 18 0.43 -13.93 -4.44
CA LEU A 18 0.34 -15.30 -4.96
C LEU A 18 1.62 -15.69 -5.68
N GLU A 19 2.21 -14.80 -6.47
CA GLU A 19 3.51 -15.01 -7.13
C GLU A 19 4.65 -15.16 -6.11
N SER A 20 4.68 -14.33 -5.07
CA SER A 20 5.69 -14.44 -4.01
C SER A 20 5.57 -15.77 -3.25
N ILE A 21 4.35 -16.23 -2.99
CA ILE A 21 4.08 -17.51 -2.32
C ILE A 21 4.46 -18.69 -3.24
N ASP A 22 4.11 -18.64 -4.52
CA ASP A 22 4.42 -19.69 -5.49
C ASP A 22 5.93 -19.85 -5.71
N ASN A 23 6.67 -18.73 -5.76
CA ASN A 23 8.13 -18.72 -5.80
C ASN A 23 8.76 -19.33 -4.54
N LEU A 24 8.20 -19.02 -3.36
CA LEU A 24 8.67 -19.58 -2.09
C LEU A 24 8.40 -21.10 -2.01
N LEU A 25 7.21 -21.55 -2.42
CA LEU A 25 6.86 -22.98 -2.44
C LEU A 25 7.70 -23.75 -3.45
N SER A 26 7.93 -23.19 -4.63
CA SER A 26 8.82 -23.76 -5.63
C SER A 26 10.24 -23.90 -5.09
N SER A 27 10.74 -22.89 -4.37
CA SER A 27 12.09 -22.91 -3.77
C SER A 27 12.24 -23.90 -2.62
N MET A 28 11.19 -24.17 -1.84
CA MET A 28 11.29 -24.98 -0.62
C MET A 28 10.86 -26.44 -0.82
N SER A 29 9.85 -26.69 -1.66
CA SER A 29 9.26 -28.02 -1.82
C SER A 29 9.09 -28.47 -3.27
N ASN A 30 9.50 -27.66 -4.26
CA ASN A 30 9.19 -27.89 -5.68
C ASN A 30 7.68 -28.07 -5.96
N GLN A 31 6.82 -27.55 -5.09
CA GLN A 31 5.37 -27.65 -5.24
C GLN A 31 4.79 -26.32 -5.75
N SER A 32 3.76 -26.42 -6.58
CA SER A 32 3.00 -25.25 -7.04
C SER A 32 1.90 -24.89 -6.06
N ILE A 33 1.61 -23.60 -5.95
CA ILE A 33 0.53 -23.03 -5.15
C ILE A 33 -0.86 -23.62 -5.48
N GLN A 34 -1.03 -24.14 -6.71
CA GLN A 34 -2.24 -24.85 -7.13
C GLN A 34 -2.55 -26.09 -6.27
N GLN A 35 -1.51 -26.76 -5.77
CA GLN A 35 -1.66 -27.96 -4.95
C GLN A 35 -2.30 -27.68 -3.58
N PHE A 36 -2.32 -26.41 -3.18
CA PHE A 36 -2.95 -25.92 -1.95
C PHE A 36 -4.33 -25.27 -2.21
N GLY A 37 -4.89 -25.42 -3.40
CA GLY A 37 -6.21 -24.90 -3.77
C GLY A 37 -6.23 -23.40 -4.10
N LEU A 38 -5.06 -22.79 -4.31
CA LEU A 38 -4.93 -21.37 -4.69
C LEU A 38 -4.82 -21.23 -6.22
N PRO A 39 -5.37 -20.15 -6.81
CA PRO A 39 -5.23 -19.90 -8.23
C PRO A 39 -3.78 -19.56 -8.58
N SER A 40 -3.27 -20.10 -9.69
CA SER A 40 -1.96 -19.68 -10.19
C SER A 40 -1.94 -18.20 -10.52
N PRO A 41 -0.77 -17.53 -10.38
CA PRO A 41 -0.59 -16.18 -10.87
C PRO A 41 -0.91 -16.14 -12.37
N ASN A 42 -1.95 -15.40 -12.77
CA ASN A 42 -2.35 -15.30 -14.17
C ASN A 42 -1.53 -14.17 -14.82
N GLN A 43 -0.71 -14.48 -15.82
CA GLN A 43 0.07 -13.48 -16.57
C GLN A 43 -0.80 -12.48 -17.37
N GLU A 44 -2.07 -12.80 -17.62
CA GLU A 44 -2.94 -12.03 -18.52
C GLU A 44 -3.80 -10.94 -17.86
N THR A 45 -3.76 -10.77 -16.54
CA THR A 45 -4.62 -9.78 -15.82
C THR A 45 -3.92 -8.46 -15.49
N ASN A 46 -2.78 -8.17 -16.10
CA ASN A 46 -1.93 -7.01 -15.73
C ASN A 46 -2.39 -5.66 -16.30
N SER A 47 -3.40 -5.61 -17.17
CA SER A 47 -3.59 -4.41 -18.00
C SER A 47 -4.71 -3.46 -17.56
N SER A 48 -5.61 -3.83 -16.64
CA SER A 48 -6.86 -3.05 -16.50
C SER A 48 -7.36 -2.80 -15.08
N ALA A 49 -6.60 -3.13 -14.03
CA ALA A 49 -7.04 -2.85 -12.66
C ALA A 49 -5.86 -2.67 -11.69
N SER A 50 -4.95 -1.76 -11.99
CA SER A 50 -4.11 -1.18 -10.94
C SER A 50 -5.02 -0.43 -9.96
N ASN A 51 -4.92 -0.75 -8.67
CA ASN A 51 -5.57 0.04 -7.64
C ASN A 51 -5.04 1.48 -7.71
N ARG A 52 -5.89 2.39 -8.18
CA ARG A 52 -5.55 3.79 -8.40
C ARG A 52 -5.07 4.48 -7.12
N GLU A 53 -5.66 4.14 -5.98
CA GLU A 53 -5.24 4.70 -4.69
C GLU A 53 -3.87 4.15 -4.27
N TYR A 54 -3.59 2.88 -4.54
CA TYR A 54 -2.27 2.30 -4.32
C TYR A 54 -1.20 2.96 -5.19
N LEU A 55 -1.47 3.15 -6.49
CA LEU A 55 -0.53 3.85 -7.38
C LEU A 55 -0.30 5.30 -6.94
N LYS A 56 -1.35 5.98 -6.47
CA LYS A 56 -1.27 7.33 -5.95
C LYS A 56 -0.40 7.40 -4.68
N GLU A 57 -0.50 6.40 -3.80
CA GLU A 57 0.34 6.26 -2.60
C GLU A 57 1.82 6.01 -2.97
N LEU A 58 2.08 5.36 -4.11
CA LEU A 58 3.45 5.13 -4.58
C LEU A 58 4.01 6.31 -5.39
N SER A 59 3.16 7.14 -5.99
CA SER A 59 3.56 8.21 -6.90
C SER A 59 3.65 9.58 -6.20
N TYR A 60 4.05 9.61 -4.93
CA TYR A 60 4.22 10.88 -4.22
C TYR A 60 5.36 11.70 -4.80
N ASP A 61 5.07 12.96 -5.12
CA ASP A 61 6.06 13.95 -5.53
C ASP A 61 6.74 14.52 -4.28
N ILE A 62 7.92 13.97 -3.96
CA ILE A 62 8.69 14.31 -2.75
C ILE A 62 9.08 15.79 -2.74
N ASP A 63 9.47 16.35 -3.90
CA ASP A 63 9.90 17.75 -4.00
C ASP A 63 8.73 18.70 -3.72
N ARG A 64 7.56 18.40 -4.30
CA ARG A 64 6.33 19.17 -4.06
C ARG A 64 5.89 19.07 -2.60
N LEU A 65 5.94 17.89 -2.00
CA LEU A 65 5.57 17.67 -0.60
C LEU A 65 6.54 18.38 0.35
N SER A 66 7.85 18.31 0.09
CA SER A 66 8.86 19.00 0.88
C SER A 66 8.67 20.52 0.85
N LYS A 67 8.38 21.07 -0.33
CA LYS A 67 8.06 22.49 -0.48
C LYS A 67 6.80 22.88 0.31
N LEU A 68 5.75 22.06 0.24
CA LEU A 68 4.52 22.29 0.99
C LEU A 68 4.79 22.34 2.50
N VAL A 69 5.62 21.44 3.02
CA VAL A 69 6.01 21.42 4.44
C VAL A 69 6.76 22.71 4.79
N ASN A 70 7.79 23.07 4.03
CA ASN A 70 8.58 24.27 4.28
C ASN A 70 7.75 25.57 4.27
N ASP A 71 6.74 25.65 3.40
CA ASP A 71 5.88 26.83 3.28
C ASP A 71 4.81 26.92 4.39
N ASN A 72 4.43 25.79 5.01
CA ASN A 72 3.32 25.74 5.97
C ASN A 72 3.75 25.58 7.43
N VAL A 73 4.89 24.92 7.70
CA VAL A 73 5.43 24.80 9.07
C VAL A 73 5.60 26.17 9.76
N PRO A 74 6.08 27.24 9.09
CA PRO A 74 6.17 28.57 9.71
C PRO A 74 4.83 29.23 10.01
N LYS A 75 3.73 28.74 9.43
CA LYS A 75 2.37 29.30 9.59
C LYS A 75 1.59 28.62 10.72
N LEU A 76 2.12 27.54 11.29
CA LEU A 76 1.50 26.83 12.40
C LEU A 76 1.49 27.71 13.66
N ASN A 77 0.40 27.63 14.42
CA ASN A 77 0.38 28.17 15.78
C ASN A 77 1.17 27.25 16.73
N GLU A 78 1.41 27.71 17.96
CA GLU A 78 2.23 26.97 18.94
C GLU A 78 1.68 25.57 19.26
N GLU A 79 0.36 25.39 19.37
CA GLU A 79 -0.25 24.07 19.62
C GLU A 79 -0.07 23.12 18.43
N GLN A 80 -0.37 23.59 17.22
CA GLN A 80 -0.21 22.81 15.99
C GLN A 80 1.25 22.44 15.74
N LYS A 81 2.17 23.36 16.05
CA LYS A 81 3.61 23.12 15.95
C LYS A 81 4.09 22.09 16.97
N GLY A 82 3.52 22.11 18.18
CA GLY A 82 3.75 21.09 19.20
C GLY A 82 3.38 19.70 18.69
N ILE A 83 2.15 19.53 18.19
CA ILE A 83 1.66 18.25 17.63
C ILE A 83 2.50 17.83 16.42
N TYR A 84 2.81 18.76 15.51
CA TYR A 84 3.66 18.48 14.35
C TYR A 84 5.03 17.91 14.76
N ASN A 85 5.69 18.54 15.74
CA ASN A 85 7.00 18.07 16.21
C ASN A 85 6.93 16.69 16.87
N GLU A 86 5.84 16.39 17.60
CA GLU A 86 5.61 15.08 18.20
C GLU A 86 5.43 14.00 17.14
N VAL A 87 4.62 14.24 16.11
CA VAL A 87 4.44 13.33 14.98
C VAL A 87 5.77 13.07 14.26
N ILE A 88 6.51 14.12 13.93
CA ILE A 88 7.80 14.00 13.24
C ILE A 88 8.82 13.22 14.10
N SER A 89 8.87 13.51 15.40
CA SER A 89 9.77 12.82 16.32
C SER A 89 9.39 11.34 16.50
N SER A 90 8.10 11.02 16.48
CA SER A 90 7.58 9.64 16.50
C SER A 90 8.07 8.83 15.29
N ILE A 91 8.04 9.44 14.10
CA ILE A 91 8.53 8.82 12.86
C ILE A 91 10.04 8.55 12.96
N PHE A 92 10.83 9.54 13.39
CA PHE A 92 12.29 9.37 13.51
C PHE A 92 12.71 8.40 14.60
N SER A 93 11.94 8.31 15.69
CA SER A 93 12.17 7.34 16.77
C SER A 93 11.58 5.95 16.49
N ASN A 94 10.88 5.79 15.36
CA ASN A 94 10.15 4.58 14.99
C ASN A 94 9.23 4.06 16.12
N SER A 95 8.63 4.97 16.89
CA SER A 95 7.87 4.64 18.09
C SER A 95 6.46 4.12 17.81
N GLY A 96 5.99 4.24 16.56
CA GLY A 96 4.74 3.63 16.10
C GLY A 96 3.48 4.22 16.75
N LEU A 97 3.49 5.51 17.08
CA LEU A 97 2.34 6.18 17.70
C LEU A 97 1.18 6.37 16.71
N LEU A 98 -0.06 6.31 17.23
CA LEU A 98 -1.29 6.50 16.46
C LEU A 98 -1.84 7.91 16.71
N PHE A 99 -2.07 8.67 15.64
CA PHE A 99 -2.62 10.02 15.69
C PHE A 99 -3.98 10.07 14.99
N PHE A 100 -4.93 10.82 15.55
CA PHE A 100 -6.21 11.12 14.92
C PHE A 100 -6.20 12.59 14.50
N LEU A 101 -6.43 12.84 13.20
CA LEU A 101 -6.38 14.15 12.55
C LEU A 101 -7.80 14.59 12.15
#